data_AF-A0A645B3Y1-F1
#
_entry.id   AF-A0A645B3Y1-F1
#
_cell.length_a   1.000
_cell.length_b   1.000
_cell.length_c   1.000
_cell.angle_alpha   90.00
_cell.angle_beta   90.00
_cell.angle_gamma   90.00
#
_symmetry.space_group_name_H-M   'P 1'
#
loop_
_entity.id
_entity.type
_entity.pdbx_description
1 polymer ?
#
loop_
_entity_poly.entity_id
_entity_poly.type
_entity_poly.pdbx_seq_one_letter_code
_entity_poly.pdbx_strand_id
1 'polypeptide(L)'
;MFLREALHEHGLAERVFLVVDGYAAVPHALESTDLVALLPRYFAETFKRRHDLAIRALPWPVPSPPTAVYSRIGSTLSRGQAWLRGVALEALRTDLPTYPRLKG
;
A
#
# COMPACT_ATOMS: atom_id res chain seq x y z
N MET A 1 3.06 10.20 -9.93
CA MET A 1 3.14 9.05 -10.86
C MET A 1 2.50 7.86 -10.18
N PHE A 2 1.50 7.21 -10.79
CA PHE A 2 0.91 5.99 -10.23
C PHE A 2 1.75 4.77 -10.65
N LEU A 3 1.55 3.63 -9.97
CA LEU A 3 2.37 2.43 -10.13
C LEU A 3 2.39 1.89 -11.57
N ARG A 4 1.27 2.01 -12.29
CA ARG A 4 1.12 1.49 -13.65
C ARG A 4 1.97 2.27 -14.65
N GLU A 5 1.99 3.59 -14.55
CA GLU A 5 2.86 4.42 -15.39
C GLU A 5 4.33 4.12 -15.09
N ALA A 6 4.70 3.90 -13.82
CA ALA A 6 6.07 3.56 -13.45
C ALA A 6 6.52 2.24 -14.09
N LEU A 7 5.64 1.23 -14.13
CA LEU A 7 5.90 -0.01 -14.83
C LEU A 7 6.08 0.19 -16.34
N HIS A 8 5.27 1.06 -16.94
CA HIS A 8 5.35 1.34 -18.38
C HIS A 8 6.65 2.06 -18.74
N GLU A 9 7.04 3.10 -18.01
CA GLU A 9 8.28 3.86 -18.25
C GLU A 9 9.54 3.00 -18.10
N HIS A 10 9.52 1.99 -17.22
CA HIS A 10 10.62 1.06 -17.03
C HIS A 10 10.54 -0.21 -17.91
N GLY A 11 9.62 -0.28 -18.88
CA GLY A 11 9.49 -1.41 -19.80
C GLY A 11 9.03 -2.72 -19.11
N LEU A 12 8.35 -2.61 -17.98
CA LEU A 12 7.87 -3.73 -17.17
C LEU A 12 6.37 -4.00 -17.34
N ALA A 13 5.64 -3.15 -18.06
CA ALA A 13 4.20 -3.31 -18.26
C ALA A 13 3.85 -4.68 -18.90
N GLU A 14 4.61 -5.10 -19.91
CA GLU A 14 4.44 -6.41 -20.59
C GLU A 14 4.89 -7.61 -19.73
N ARG A 15 5.51 -7.36 -18.58
CA ARG A 15 5.99 -8.40 -17.65
C ARG A 15 5.03 -8.63 -16.48
N VAL A 16 3.84 -8.00 -16.50
CA VAL A 16 2.81 -8.24 -15.49
C VAL A 16 2.11 -9.55 -15.81
N PHE A 17 2.52 -10.61 -15.11
CA PHE A 17 1.97 -11.96 -15.30
C PHE A 17 0.62 -12.18 -14.61
N LEU A 18 0.39 -11.52 -13.48
CA LEU A 18 -0.81 -11.69 -12.67
C LEU A 18 -1.34 -10.34 -12.19
N VAL A 19 -2.65 -10.14 -12.33
CA VAL A 19 -3.40 -9.03 -11.71
C VAL A 19 -4.36 -9.64 -10.70
N VAL A 20 -4.35 -9.12 -9.48
CA VAL A 20 -5.21 -9.60 -8.38
C VAL A 20 -6.16 -8.50 -7.91
N ASP A 21 -7.37 -8.90 -7.52
CA ASP A 21 -8.36 -8.00 -6.93
C ASP A 21 -8.06 -7.79 -5.43
N GLY A 22 -7.22 -6.80 -5.17
CA GLY A 22 -6.83 -6.40 -3.82
C GLY A 22 -5.62 -7.16 -3.27
N TYR A 23 -5.12 -6.70 -2.12
CA TYR A 23 -3.84 -7.15 -1.58
C TYR A 23 -3.88 -8.50 -0.87
N ALA A 24 -5.07 -8.99 -0.46
CA ALA A 24 -5.20 -10.19 0.37
C ALA A 24 -4.73 -11.48 -0.34
N ALA A 25 -4.85 -11.55 -1.67
CA ALA A 25 -4.42 -12.70 -2.46
C ALA A 25 -2.90 -12.73 -2.72
N VAL A 26 -2.20 -11.60 -2.51
CA VAL A 26 -0.78 -11.45 -2.86
C VAL A 26 0.11 -12.47 -2.15
N PRO A 27 0.04 -12.68 -0.82
CA PRO A 27 0.95 -13.60 -0.13
C PRO A 27 0.87 -15.02 -0.69
N HIS A 28 -0.35 -15.51 -0.93
CA HIS A 28 -0.56 -16.85 -1.44
C HIS A 28 0.01 -17.03 -2.85
N ALA A 29 -0.15 -16.03 -3.72
CA ALA A 29 0.44 -16.05 -5.06
C ALA A 29 1.97 -16.06 -5.02
N LEU A 30 2.58 -15.31 -4.09
CA LEU A 30 4.04 -15.24 -3.94
C LEU A 30 4.65 -16.50 -3.31
N GLU A 31 3.93 -17.19 -2.42
CA GLU A 31 4.42 -18.42 -1.80
C GLU A 31 4.45 -19.61 -2.76
N SER A 32 3.54 -19.64 -3.74
CA SER A 32 3.42 -20.74 -4.70
C SER A 32 4.15 -20.49 -6.03
N THR A 33 4.83 -19.36 -6.19
CA THR A 33 5.45 -18.96 -7.48
C THR A 33 6.74 -18.18 -7.28
N ASP A 34 7.53 -18.03 -8.34
CA ASP A 34 8.71 -17.15 -8.35
C ASP A 34 8.38 -15.68 -8.70
N LEU A 35 7.11 -15.28 -8.54
CA LEU A 35 6.69 -13.91 -8.83
C LEU A 35 7.19 -12.93 -7.77
N VAL A 36 7.21 -11.66 -8.15
CA VAL A 36 7.41 -10.54 -7.24
C VAL A 36 6.24 -9.57 -7.36
N ALA A 37 5.89 -8.90 -6.26
CA ALA A 37 4.80 -7.93 -6.24
C ALA A 37 5.29 -6.53 -5.85
N LEU A 38 4.63 -5.51 -6.40
CA LEU A 38 4.79 -4.12 -6.00
C LEU A 38 3.56 -3.70 -5.21
N LEU A 39 3.78 -3.32 -3.96
CA LEU A 39 2.71 -3.02 -3.00
C LEU A 39 3.13 -1.90 -2.05
N PRO A 40 2.17 -1.15 -1.49
CA PRO A 40 2.47 -0.20 -0.43
C PRO A 40 3.17 -0.90 0.75
N ARG A 41 4.16 -0.21 1.32
CA ARG A 41 5.03 -0.74 2.38
C ARG A 41 4.26 -1.35 3.55
N TYR A 42 3.16 -0.72 3.97
CA TYR A 42 2.32 -1.20 5.07
C TYR A 42 1.82 -2.64 4.87
N PHE A 43 1.38 -2.97 3.65
CA PHE A 43 0.91 -4.33 3.33
C PHE A 43 2.07 -5.31 3.28
N ALA A 44 3.21 -4.93 2.68
CA ALA A 44 4.39 -5.78 2.61
C ALA A 44 4.88 -6.20 4.01
N GLU A 45 4.95 -5.25 4.93
CA GLU A 45 5.36 -5.51 6.32
C GLU A 45 4.30 -6.32 7.07
N THR A 46 3.02 -6.14 6.75
CA THR A 46 1.93 -6.94 7.34
C THR A 46 1.96 -8.39 6.90
N PHE A 47 2.28 -8.64 5.63
CA PHE A 47 2.41 -9.99 5.10
C PHE A 47 3.69 -10.67 5.57
N LYS A 48 4.82 -9.97 5.56
CA LYS A 48 6.10 -10.49 6.07
C LYS A 48 6.03 -10.98 7.53
N ARG A 49 5.13 -10.43 8.36
CA ARG A 49 4.94 -10.92 9.74
C ARG A 49 4.38 -12.35 9.83
N ARG A 50 3.75 -12.86 8.76
CA ARG A 50 3.00 -14.13 8.76
C ARG A 50 3.42 -15.09 7.65
N HIS A 51 4.16 -14.60 6.66
CA HIS A 51 4.60 -15.32 5.48
C HIS A 51 6.10 -15.15 5.31
N ASP A 52 6.78 -16.15 4.76
CA ASP A 52 8.24 -16.09 4.51
C ASP A 52 8.55 -15.22 3.28
N LEU A 53 8.32 -13.92 3.42
CA LEU A 53 8.48 -12.94 2.36
C LEU A 53 9.60 -11.97 2.67
N ALA A 54 10.40 -11.69 1.65
CA ALA A 54 11.45 -10.68 1.72
C ALA A 54 11.00 -9.38 1.05
N ILE A 55 11.29 -8.25 1.69
CA ILE A 55 11.01 -6.92 1.12
C ILE A 55 12.30 -6.33 0.57
N ARG A 56 12.25 -5.75 -0.63
CA ARG A 56 13.37 -5.10 -1.31
C ARG A 56 13.04 -3.65 -1.66
N ALA A 57 14.09 -2.83 -1.80
CA ALA A 57 13.94 -1.49 -2.33
C ALA A 57 13.57 -1.57 -3.81
N LEU A 58 12.74 -0.65 -4.29
CA LEU A 58 12.56 -0.48 -5.72
C LEU A 58 13.84 0.10 -6.33
N PRO A 59 14.23 -0.32 -7.54
CA PRO A 59 15.43 0.23 -8.20
C PRO A 59 15.27 1.71 -8.57
N TRP A 60 14.03 2.20 -8.62
CA TRP A 60 13.68 3.59 -8.92
C TRP A 60 12.77 4.17 -7.83
N PRO A 61 12.74 5.49 -7.66
CA PRO A 61 11.83 6.14 -6.73
C PRO A 61 10.39 6.04 -7.26
N VAL A 62 9.48 5.53 -6.44
CA VAL A 62 8.03 5.62 -6.68
C VAL A 62 7.42 6.52 -5.61
N PRO A 63 6.70 7.59 -5.98
CA PRO A 63 6.04 8.44 -4.99
C PRO A 63 4.94 7.65 -4.29
N SER A 64 4.93 7.69 -2.95
CA SER A 64 3.84 7.17 -2.14
C SER A 64 2.92 8.34 -1.79
N PRO A 65 1.72 8.44 -2.36
CA PRO A 65 0.80 9.50 -1.99
C PRO A 65 0.41 9.38 -0.50
N PRO A 66 0.16 10.50 0.19
CA PRO A 66 -0.32 10.47 1.56
C PRO A 66 -1.70 9.80 1.61
N THR A 67 -1.97 9.09 2.72
CA THR A 67 -3.31 8.55 2.99
C THR A 67 -4.15 9.62 3.66
N ALA A 68 -5.40 9.81 3.21
CA ALA A 68 -6.29 10.85 3.70
C ALA A 68 -7.71 10.31 3.98
N VAL A 69 -8.39 10.92 4.95
CA VAL A 69 -9.81 10.66 5.25
C VAL A 69 -10.68 11.70 4.56
N TYR A 70 -11.57 11.25 3.69
CA TYR A 70 -12.54 12.11 3.02
C TYR A 70 -13.91 11.99 3.70
N SER A 71 -14.56 13.14 3.91
CA SER A 71 -15.91 13.23 4.49
C SER A 71 -16.61 14.47 3.90
N ARG A 72 -17.93 14.56 4.07
CA ARG A 72 -18.66 15.80 3.76
C ARG A 72 -18.18 16.94 4.67
N ILE A 73 -18.50 18.18 4.27
CA ILE A 73 -18.15 19.40 5.00
C ILE A 73 -18.55 19.27 6.48
N GLY A 74 -17.66 19.66 7.40
CA GLY A 74 -17.80 19.39 8.83
C GLY A 74 -19.11 19.85 9.46
N SER A 75 -19.69 20.96 8.99
CA SER A 75 -20.97 21.48 9.47
C SER A 75 -22.19 20.62 9.12
N THR A 76 -22.03 19.68 8.18
CA THR A 76 -23.10 18.78 7.71
C THR A 76 -23.03 17.39 8.32
N LEU A 77 -22.03 17.12 9.17
CA LEU A 77 -21.85 15.81 9.79
C LEU A 77 -22.74 15.65 11.01
N SER A 78 -23.39 14.50 11.12
CA SER A 78 -23.98 14.09 12.40
C SER A 78 -22.90 13.89 13.46
N ARG A 79 -23.28 13.90 14.75
CA ARG A 79 -22.34 13.63 15.85
C ARG A 79 -21.59 12.30 15.67
N GLY A 80 -22.28 11.25 15.22
CA GLY A 80 -21.67 9.95 14.96
C GLY A 80 -20.66 9.98 13.80
N GLN A 81 -20.95 10.72 12.73
CA GLN A 81 -20.02 10.89 11.61
C GLN A 81 -18.78 11.71 12.00
N ALA A 82 -18.97 12.78 12.78
CA ALA A 82 -17.87 13.58 13.30
C ALA A 82 -16.96 12.76 14.23
N TRP A 83 -17.56 11.94 15.11
CA TRP A 83 -16.84 11.00 15.96
C TRP A 83 -16.04 9.99 15.13
N LEU A 84 -16.68 9.30 14.17
CA LEU A 84 -16.02 8.28 13.35
C LEU A 84 -14.85 8.88 12.54
N ARG A 85 -15.02 10.08 11.99
CA ARG A 85 -13.94 10.80 11.31
C ARG A 85 -12.78 11.08 12.26
N GLY A 86 -13.05 11.47 13.50
CA GLY A 86 -12.03 11.67 14.53
C GLY A 86 -11.27 10.38 14.82
N VAL A 87 -11.98 9.27 15.02
CA VAL A 87 -11.38 7.94 15.25
C VAL A 87 -10.51 7.51 14.07
N ALA A 88 -10.99 7.63 12.84
CA ALA A 88 -10.22 7.27 11.65
C ALA A 88 -8.95 8.13 11.49
N LEU A 89 -9.04 9.44 11.74
CA LEU A 89 -7.88 10.33 11.70
C LEU A 89 -6.85 9.96 12.76
N GLU A 90 -7.30 9.61 13.97
CA GLU A 90 -6.42 9.22 15.06
C GLU A 90 -5.70 7.91 14.76
N ALA A 91 -6.43 6.90 14.27
CA ALA A 91 -5.85 5.63 13.85
C ALA A 91 -4.76 5.82 12.77
N LEU A 92 -5.00 6.70 11.79
CA LEU A 92 -4.01 7.00 10.75
C LEU A 92 -2.78 7.75 11.29
N ARG A 93 -2.90 8.54 12.35
CA ARG A 93 -1.76 9.25 12.96
C ARG A 93 -0.90 8.35 13.81
N THR A 94 -1.54 7.47 14.58
CA THR A 94 -0.89 6.66 15.61
C THR A 94 -0.36 5.36 15.05
N ASP A 95 -1.09 4.72 14.12
CA ASP A 95 -0.82 3.35 13.71
C ASP A 95 -0.13 3.23 12.35
N LEU A 96 0.00 4.32 11.57
CA LEU A 96 0.79 4.30 10.33
C LEU A 96 2.28 4.34 10.67
N PRO A 97 3.02 3.23 10.48
CA PRO A 97 4.43 3.21 10.84
C PRO A 97 5.20 4.07 9.85
N THR A 98 6.15 4.85 10.36
CA THR A 98 7.14 5.50 9.48
C THR A 98 8.21 4.48 9.15
N TYR A 99 8.31 4.11 7.87
CA TYR A 99 9.28 3.13 7.43
C TYR A 99 10.55 3.83 6.93
N PRO A 100 11.74 3.45 7.43
CA PRO A 100 12.98 3.97 6.88
C PRO A 100 13.11 3.55 5.41
N ARG A 101 13.74 4.40 4.60
CA ARG A 101 14.05 4.03 3.22
C ARG A 101 14.98 2.82 3.23
N LEU A 102 14.59 1.76 2.52
CA LEU A 102 15.49 0.64 2.29
C LEU A 102 16.66 1.09 1.41
N LYS A 103 17.87 0.65 1.76
CA LYS A 103 19.05 0.77 0.91
C LYS A 103 19.02 -0.36 -0.12
N GLY A 104 19.35 -0.02 -1.37
CA GLY A 104 19.47 -0.96 -2.48
C GLY A 104 20.73 -1.80 -2.39
#